data_AF-A0A8T6J0C5-F1
#
_entry.id   AF-A0A8T6J0C5-F1
#
_cell.length_a   1.000
_cell.length_b   1.000
_cell.length_c   1.000
_cell.angle_alpha   90.00
_cell.angle_beta   90.00
_cell.angle_gamma   90.00
#
_symmetry.space_group_name_H-M   'P 1'
#
loop_
_entity.id
_entity.type
_entity.pdbx_description
1 polymer ?
#
loop_
_entity_poly.entity_id
_entity_poly.type
_entity_poly.pdbx_seq_one_letter_code
_entity_poly.pdbx_strand_id
1 'polypeptide(L)'
;MTSTKKDPVLVVLQLSGGNDAVNTLIPYGDPLYADNRPTVRVSDEQVLRLNDYVGFNPAMGPLKDLYDQGKVAVIQGIGYPNPNRSHFRSMDIWHT
;
A
#
# COMPACT_ATOMS: atom_id res chain seq x y z
N MET A 1 39.99 -17.16 -9.13
CA MET A 1 38.54 -17.38 -8.92
C MET A 1 37.97 -16.08 -8.37
N THR A 2 37.40 -15.24 -9.23
CA THR A 2 36.72 -14.00 -8.81
C THR A 2 35.35 -14.38 -8.23
N SER A 3 35.11 -14.04 -6.97
CA SER A 3 33.79 -14.21 -6.33
C SER A 3 32.77 -13.33 -7.03
N THR A 4 31.68 -13.92 -7.53
CA THR A 4 30.56 -13.21 -8.16
C THR A 4 29.46 -12.82 -7.16
N LYS A 5 29.68 -13.09 -5.86
CA LYS A 5 28.70 -12.81 -4.81
C LYS A 5 28.71 -11.31 -4.48
N LYS A 6 27.68 -10.59 -4.92
CA LYS A 6 27.43 -9.20 -4.53
C LYS A 6 26.51 -9.17 -3.31
N ASP A 7 26.68 -8.15 -2.48
CA ASP A 7 25.76 -7.89 -1.37
C ASP A 7 24.36 -7.54 -1.89
N PRO A 8 23.30 -7.83 -1.11
CA PRO A 8 21.95 -7.40 -1.46
C PRO A 8 21.87 -5.89 -1.63
N VAL A 9 21.22 -5.44 -2.70
CA VAL A 9 20.98 -4.02 -2.97
C VAL A 9 19.53 -3.71 -2.63
N LEU A 10 19.30 -2.68 -1.80
CA LEU A 10 17.97 -2.13 -1.58
C LEU A 10 17.67 -1.11 -2.67
N VAL A 11 16.56 -1.33 -3.38
CA VAL A 11 16.02 -0.36 -4.34
C VAL A 11 14.75 0.22 -3.73
N VAL A 12 14.72 1.55 -3.59
CA VAL A 12 13.54 2.28 -3.10
C VAL A 12 12.90 3.02 -4.28
N LEU A 13 11.63 2.74 -4.54
CA LEU A 13 10.83 3.42 -5.55
C LEU A 13 9.82 4.33 -4.86
N GLN A 14 10.03 5.63 -4.97
CA GLN A 14 9.07 6.63 -4.49
C GLN A 14 8.16 7.06 -5.62
N LEU A 15 6.85 6.93 -5.43
CA LEU A 15 5.84 7.34 -6.38
C LEU A 15 5.34 8.74 -6.00
N SER A 16 5.44 9.69 -6.93
CA SER A 16 4.88 11.04 -6.75
C SER A 16 3.42 11.08 -7.20
N GLY A 17 2.55 11.73 -6.42
CA GLY A 17 1.13 11.90 -6.76
C GLY A 17 0.21 11.70 -5.56
N GLY A 18 -1.10 11.74 -5.80
CA GLY A 18 -2.13 11.53 -4.78
C GLY A 18 -2.63 10.09 -4.76
N ASN A 19 -1.84 9.16 -4.22
CA ASN A 19 -2.32 7.80 -4.01
C ASN A 19 -3.38 7.78 -2.89
N ASP A 20 -4.56 7.27 -3.21
CA ASP A 20 -5.58 6.95 -2.22
C ASP A 20 -5.24 5.60 -1.56
N ALA A 21 -4.50 5.65 -0.46
CA ALA A 21 -3.99 4.45 0.20
C ALA A 21 -5.12 3.50 0.65
N VAL A 22 -6.28 4.04 1.02
CA VAL A 22 -7.44 3.28 1.49
C VAL A 22 -8.11 2.52 0.33
N ASN A 23 -8.05 3.03 -0.90
CA ASN A 23 -8.48 2.27 -2.08
C ASN A 23 -7.37 1.45 -2.73
N THR A 24 -6.10 1.65 -2.35
CA THR A 24 -4.98 0.78 -2.76
C THR A 24 -5.01 -0.53 -1.97
N LEU A 25 -5.11 -0.43 -0.63
CA LEU A 25 -5.34 -1.55 0.27
C LEU A 25 -6.68 -1.34 0.99
N ILE A 26 -7.71 -1.98 0.48
CA ILE A 26 -9.11 -1.81 0.85
C ILE A 26 -9.41 -2.60 2.13
N PRO A 27 -9.79 -1.94 3.24
CA PRO A 27 -10.25 -2.61 4.46
C PRO A 27 -11.73 -3.00 4.32
N TYR A 28 -12.02 -3.92 3.39
CA TYR A 28 -13.38 -4.30 3.03
C TYR A 28 -14.15 -4.99 4.18
N GLY A 29 -13.45 -5.56 5.16
CA GLY A 29 -14.06 -6.10 6.37
C GLY A 29 -14.48 -5.04 7.40
N ASP A 30 -14.16 -3.77 7.16
CA ASP A 30 -14.52 -2.65 8.04
C ASP A 30 -15.75 -1.89 7.49
N PRO A 31 -16.90 -1.89 8.18
CA PRO A 31 -18.09 -1.18 7.72
C PRO A 31 -17.86 0.33 7.55
N LEU A 32 -16.90 0.91 8.30
CA LEU A 32 -16.56 2.33 8.18
C LEU A 32 -15.98 2.68 6.80
N TYR A 33 -15.39 1.72 6.08
CA TYR A 33 -14.96 1.94 4.69
C TYR A 33 -16.15 2.28 3.79
N ALA A 34 -17.20 1.47 3.86
CA ALA A 34 -18.40 1.65 3.05
C ALA A 34 -19.15 2.94 3.45
N ASP A 35 -19.25 3.22 4.75
CA ASP A 35 -19.97 4.38 5.28
C ASP A 35 -19.29 5.71 4.94
N ASN A 36 -17.96 5.77 5.04
CA ASN A 36 -17.20 7.01 4.83
C ASN A 36 -16.78 7.26 3.38
N ARG A 37 -17.04 6.33 2.46
CA ARG A 37 -16.61 6.45 1.05
C ARG A 37 -17.73 6.21 0.02
N PRO A 38 -18.92 6.81 0.17
CA PRO A 38 -20.09 6.50 -0.66
C PRO A 38 -19.88 6.71 -2.16
N THR A 39 -18.98 7.63 -2.56
CA THR A 39 -18.74 8.00 -3.96
C THR A 39 -17.54 7.29 -4.60
N VAL A 40 -16.62 6.75 -3.78
CA VAL A 40 -15.33 6.22 -4.25
C VAL A 40 -15.04 4.81 -3.75
N ARG A 41 -15.94 4.19 -2.99
CA ARG A 41 -15.77 2.80 -2.55
C ARG A 41 -15.68 1.85 -3.74
N VAL A 42 -14.83 0.85 -3.61
CA VAL A 42 -14.81 -0.34 -4.47
C VAL A 42 -15.79 -1.35 -3.88
N SER A 43 -16.58 -2.03 -4.71
CA SER A 43 -17.53 -3.02 -4.20
C SER A 43 -16.80 -4.28 -3.73
N ASP A 44 -17.33 -4.94 -2.70
CA ASP A 44 -16.71 -6.10 -2.05
C ASP A 44 -16.42 -7.26 -3.03
N GLU A 45 -17.21 -7.37 -4.11
CA GLU A 45 -17.05 -8.38 -5.15
C GLU A 45 -15.84 -8.10 -6.07
N GLN A 46 -15.42 -6.83 -6.16
CA GLN A 46 -14.28 -6.41 -6.98
C GLN A 46 -12.96 -6.42 -6.20
N VAL A 47 -13.01 -6.53 -4.87
CA VAL A 47 -11.82 -6.51 -4.01
C VAL A 47 -11.00 -7.79 -4.20
N LEU A 48 -9.70 -7.61 -4.47
CA LEU A 48 -8.75 -8.71 -4.53
C LEU A 48 -8.31 -9.10 -3.11
N ARG A 49 -9.11 -9.95 -2.44
CA ARG A 49 -8.94 -10.29 -1.02
C ARG A 49 -7.56 -10.88 -0.70
N LEU A 50 -6.91 -10.36 0.35
CA LEU A 50 -5.66 -10.89 0.91
C LEU A 50 -5.90 -11.73 2.16
N ASN A 51 -6.88 -11.34 2.97
CA ASN A 51 -7.41 -12.06 4.12
C ASN A 51 -8.86 -11.58 4.36
N ASP A 52 -9.49 -11.94 5.48
CA ASP A 52 -10.88 -11.61 5.81
C ASP A 52 -11.14 -10.11 6.09
N TYR A 53 -10.11 -9.27 6.14
CA TYR A 53 -10.22 -7.85 6.51
C TYR A 53 -9.77 -6.89 5.42
N VAL A 54 -8.69 -7.22 4.68
CA VAL A 54 -8.09 -6.36 3.65
C VAL A 54 -7.91 -7.05 2.31
N GLY A 55 -8.01 -6.27 1.24
CA GLY A 55 -7.78 -6.69 -0.13
C GLY A 55 -7.17 -5.58 -0.98
N PHE A 56 -6.60 -5.92 -2.14
CA PHE A 56 -6.13 -4.91 -3.08
C PHE A 56 -7.26 -4.37 -3.97
N ASN A 57 -7.03 -3.17 -4.50
CA ASN A 57 -7.83 -2.63 -5.61
C ASN A 57 -7.86 -3.60 -6.81
N PRO A 58 -8.96 -3.72 -7.57
CA PRO A 58 -9.01 -4.51 -8.80
C PRO A 58 -7.91 -4.14 -9.82
N ALA A 59 -7.46 -2.89 -9.85
CA ALA A 59 -6.37 -2.46 -10.73
C ALA A 59 -4.99 -3.04 -10.35
N MET A 60 -4.86 -3.67 -9.17
CA MET A 60 -3.61 -4.21 -8.65
C MET A 60 -3.44 -5.72 -8.89
N GLY A 61 -4.16 -6.29 -9.86
CA GLY A 61 -4.03 -7.71 -10.25
C GLY A 61 -2.57 -8.21 -10.33
N PRO A 62 -1.66 -7.52 -11.04
CA PRO A 62 -0.26 -7.93 -11.10
C PRO A 62 0.47 -7.95 -9.74
N LEU A 63 0.10 -7.06 -8.81
CA LEU A 63 0.65 -7.06 -7.45
C LEU A 63 0.06 -8.18 -6.60
N LYS A 64 -1.22 -8.51 -6.78
CA LYS A 64 -1.87 -9.67 -6.14
C LYS A 64 -1.17 -10.97 -6.53
N ASP A 65 -0.84 -11.14 -7.80
CA ASP A 65 -0.11 -12.33 -8.28
C ASP A 65 1.25 -12.49 -7.59
N LEU A 66 1.97 -11.38 -7.38
CA LEU A 66 3.26 -11.39 -6.66
C LEU A 66 3.08 -11.61 -5.16
N TYR A 67 2.03 -11.06 -4.56
CA TYR A 67 1.68 -11.31 -3.17
C TYR A 67 1.40 -12.79 -2.91
N ASP A 68 0.62 -13.43 -3.78
CA ASP A 68 0.30 -14.87 -3.67
C ASP A 68 1.54 -15.76 -3.82
N GLN A 69 2.57 -15.27 -4.51
CA GLN A 69 3.88 -15.92 -4.60
C GLN A 69 4.80 -15.65 -3.39
N GLY A 70 4.34 -14.89 -2.39
CA GLY A 70 5.16 -14.48 -1.24
C GLY A 70 6.25 -13.45 -1.58
N LYS A 71 6.13 -12.75 -2.71
CA LYS A 71 7.13 -11.76 -3.20
C LYS A 71 6.77 -10.32 -2.84
N VAL A 72 5.59 -10.08 -2.27
CA VAL A 72 5.14 -8.77 -1.82
C VAL A 72 4.73 -8.87 -0.36
N ALA A 73 5.16 -7.89 0.43
CA ALA A 73 4.68 -7.67 1.78
C ALA A 73 3.97 -6.31 1.85
N VAL A 74 2.91 -6.25 2.65
CA VAL A 74 2.16 -5.02 2.92
C VAL A 74 2.41 -4.63 4.36
N ILE A 75 2.87 -3.41 4.60
CA ILE A 75 3.13 -2.88 5.94
C ILE A 75 2.17 -1.72 6.18
N GLN A 76 1.23 -1.90 7.11
CA GLN A 76 0.22 -0.91 7.46
C GLN A 76 0.66 -0.08 8.68
N GLY A 77 0.02 1.07 8.89
CA GLY A 77 0.27 1.91 10.07
C GLY A 77 1.60 2.66 10.04
N ILE A 78 2.20 2.83 8.86
CA ILE A 78 3.44 3.61 8.70
C ILE A 78 3.12 5.10 8.76
N GLY A 79 3.86 5.82 9.59
CA GLY A 79 3.75 7.27 9.76
C GLY A 79 4.79 7.80 10.75
N TYR A 80 4.72 9.10 11.03
CA TYR A 80 5.54 9.75 12.04
C TYR A 80 4.66 10.33 13.16
N PRO A 81 5.18 10.49 14.40
CA PRO A 81 4.41 11.04 15.51
C PRO A 81 3.88 12.44 15.21
N ASN A 82 2.64 12.73 15.63
CA ASN A 82 2.00 14.05 15.53
C ASN A 82 1.98 14.64 14.10
N PRO A 83 1.35 13.96 13.11
CA PRO A 83 1.31 14.45 11.74
C PRO A 83 0.52 15.75 11.62
N ASN A 84 1.13 16.77 11.02
CA ASN A 84 0.48 18.06 10.77
C ASN A 84 -0.37 18.09 9.49
N ARG A 85 -0.51 16.93 8.82
CA ARG A 85 -1.27 16.71 7.58
C ARG A 85 -0.75 17.48 6.36
N SER A 86 0.41 18.13 6.45
CA SER A 86 1.04 18.79 5.30
C SER A 86 1.82 17.78 4.48
N HIS A 87 1.52 17.70 3.19
CA HIS A 87 2.27 16.90 2.23
C HIS A 87 3.75 17.32 2.20
N PHE A 88 4.03 18.63 2.09
CA PHE A 88 5.40 19.17 2.02
C PHE A 88 6.21 18.87 3.28
N ARG A 89 5.62 19.11 4.47
CA ARG A 89 6.33 18.84 5.71
C ARG A 89 6.61 17.35 5.91
N SER A 90 5.65 16.49 5.54
CA SER A 90 5.80 15.03 5.66
C SER A 90 6.92 14.51 4.74
N MET A 91 7.01 15.06 3.53
CA MET A 91 8.09 14.78 2.59
C MET A 91 9.45 15.20 3.13
N ASP A 92 9.57 16.41 3.68
CA ASP A 92 10.82 16.89 4.27
C ASP A 92 11.30 15.97 5.40
N ILE A 93 10.39 15.51 6.28
CA ILE A 93 10.73 14.60 7.39
C ILE A 93 11.19 13.24 6.88
N TRP A 94 10.55 12.68 5.84
CA TRP A 94 10.94 11.39 5.28
C TRP A 94 12.31 11.40 4.59
N HIS A 95 12.71 12.56 4.05
CA HIS A 95 13.97 12.71 3.33
C HIS A 95 15.18 13.09 4.22
N THR A 96 14.97 13.30 5.52
CA THR A 96 16.02 13.56 6.51
C THR A 96 16.32 12.35 7.37
#